data_AF-A0A2G3E3P1-F1
#
_entry.id   AF-A0A2G3E3P1-F1
#
_cell.length_a   1.000
_cell.length_b   1.000
_cell.length_c   1.000
_cell.angle_alpha   90.00
_cell.angle_beta   90.00
_cell.angle_gamma   90.00
#
_symmetry.space_group_name_H-M   'P 1'
#
loop_
_entity.id
_entity.type
_entity.pdbx_description
1 polymer ?
#
loop_
_entity_poly.entity_id
_entity_poly.type
_entity_poly.pdbx_seq_one_letter_code
_entity_poly.pdbx_strand_id
1 'polypeptide(L)'
;MAKYIIEENKTTKYEKNYKFPLINIIPAVIWAIPIHQKLSPMIGKGGAYGVAIAFVILYMILSFIHIVALAPAVGGVIILTALFWAPVDHLGSLAVRIILKGLILLIAIMIELGVFANATLPWLQEKTNKPRIRRVEE
;
A
#
# COMPACT_ATOMS: atom_id res chain seq x y z
N MET A 1 37.49 -7.82 33.55
CA MET A 1 36.59 -7.10 32.61
C MET A 1 35.50 -8.08 32.19
N ALA A 2 34.22 -7.69 32.17
CA ALA A 2 33.16 -8.61 31.75
C ALA A 2 33.27 -8.89 30.25
N LYS A 3 33.24 -10.18 29.87
CA LYS A 3 33.26 -10.61 28.47
C LYS A 3 31.83 -10.76 27.98
N TYR A 4 31.53 -10.21 26.81
CA TYR A 4 30.21 -10.29 26.18
C TYR A 4 30.34 -11.03 24.85
N ILE A 5 29.39 -11.92 24.55
CA ILE A 5 29.24 -12.56 23.25
C ILE A 5 28.00 -11.96 22.59
N ILE A 6 28.17 -11.46 21.37
CA ILE A 6 27.07 -10.99 20.53
C ILE A 6 26.61 -12.21 19.72
N GLU A 7 25.43 -12.74 20.02
CA GLU A 7 24.80 -13.75 19.18
C GLU A 7 24.12 -13.03 18.01
N GLU A 8 24.76 -13.06 16.84
CA GLU A 8 24.17 -12.55 15.60
C GLU A 8 23.00 -13.43 15.18
N ASN A 9 21.84 -12.80 14.94
CA ASN A 9 20.63 -13.50 14.51
C ASN A 9 20.76 -13.89 13.03
N LYS A 10 20.67 -15.20 12.72
CA LYS A 10 20.90 -15.78 11.37
C LYS A 10 19.82 -15.46 10.32
N THR A 11 18.87 -14.57 10.61
CA THR A 11 17.79 -14.23 9.67
C THR A 11 18.29 -13.32 8.54
N THR A 12 17.98 -13.67 7.29
CA THR A 12 18.24 -12.80 6.13
C THR A 12 17.46 -11.49 6.23
N LYS A 13 18.07 -10.38 5.80
CA LYS A 13 17.42 -9.06 5.80
C LYS A 13 16.37 -8.99 4.69
N TYR A 14 15.16 -8.55 5.00
CA TYR A 14 14.14 -8.31 3.99
C TYR A 14 14.58 -7.19 3.05
N GLU A 15 14.53 -7.46 1.75
CA GLU A 15 14.83 -6.49 0.71
C GLU A 15 13.54 -5.85 0.18
N LYS A 16 13.45 -4.52 0.27
CA LYS A 16 12.30 -3.78 -0.27
C LYS A 16 12.25 -3.89 -1.78
N ASN A 17 11.09 -4.26 -2.30
CA ASN A 17 10.79 -4.10 -3.71
C ASN A 17 10.27 -2.67 -3.95
N TYR A 18 11.08 -1.82 -4.61
CA TYR A 18 10.70 -0.45 -4.93
C TYR A 18 9.70 -0.33 -6.07
N LYS A 19 9.55 -1.37 -6.90
CA LYS A 19 8.59 -1.38 -8.01
C LYS A 19 7.20 -1.77 -7.55
N PHE A 20 7.09 -2.57 -6.49
CA PHE A 20 5.81 -3.13 -6.05
C PHE A 20 4.78 -2.07 -5.61
N PRO A 21 5.14 -1.05 -4.80
CA PRO A 21 4.21 0.02 -4.45
C PRO A 21 3.80 0.92 -5.62
N LEU A 22 4.46 0.81 -6.77
CA LEU A 22 4.08 1.59 -7.96
C LEU A 22 2.71 1.19 -8.51
N ILE A 23 2.19 0.01 -8.14
CA ILE A 23 0.83 -0.42 -8.52
C ILE A 23 -0.24 0.57 -8.01
N ASN A 24 0.05 1.27 -6.92
CA ASN A 24 -0.83 2.26 -6.31
C ASN A 24 -0.96 3.55 -7.15
N ILE A 25 -0.25 3.66 -8.28
CA ILE A 25 -0.48 4.74 -9.25
C ILE A 25 -1.89 4.69 -9.84
N ILE A 26 -2.43 3.48 -10.05
CA ILE A 26 -3.77 3.28 -10.60
C ILE A 26 -4.82 3.87 -9.66
N PRO A 27 -4.90 3.47 -8.37
CA PRO A 27 -5.84 4.06 -7.45
C PRO A 27 -5.59 5.54 -7.19
N ALA A 28 -4.32 5.99 -7.19
CA ALA A 28 -3.99 7.41 -7.03
C ALA A 28 -4.60 8.27 -8.16
N VAL A 29 -4.44 7.85 -9.41
CA VAL A 29 -4.98 8.57 -10.59
C VAL A 29 -6.50 8.59 -10.56
N ILE A 30 -7.14 7.47 -10.20
CA ILE A 30 -8.61 7.40 -10.16
C ILE A 30 -9.15 8.28 -9.01
N TRP A 31 -8.51 8.28 -7.83
CA TRP A 31 -8.88 9.20 -6.74
C TRP A 31 -8.66 10.68 -7.09
N ALA A 32 -7.72 10.98 -7.98
CA ALA A 32 -7.49 12.34 -8.44
C ALA A 32 -8.67 12.92 -9.25
N ILE A 33 -9.51 12.07 -9.85
CA ILE A 33 -10.70 12.47 -10.62
C ILE A 33 -11.73 13.19 -9.74
N PRO A 34 -12.28 12.60 -8.65
CA PRO A 34 -13.24 13.29 -7.80
C PRO A 34 -12.61 14.51 -7.10
N ILE A 35 -11.31 14.48 -6.78
CA ILE A 35 -10.59 15.64 -6.24
C ILE A 35 -10.61 16.80 -7.26
N HIS A 36 -10.21 16.53 -8.51
CA HIS A 36 -10.25 17.52 -9.57
C HIS A 36 -11.67 18.05 -9.80
N GLN A 37 -12.67 17.16 -9.91
CA GLN A 37 -14.07 17.53 -10.11
C GLN A 37 -14.59 18.44 -8.99
N LYS A 38 -14.23 18.15 -7.74
CA LYS A 38 -14.68 18.91 -6.58
C LYS A 38 -13.96 20.26 -6.41
N LEU A 39 -12.70 20.35 -6.80
CA LEU A 39 -11.89 21.57 -6.67
C LEU A 39 -11.99 22.51 -7.88
N SER A 40 -12.28 21.98 -9.07
CA SER A 40 -12.45 22.76 -10.30
C SER A 40 -13.39 23.98 -10.15
N PRO A 41 -14.58 23.87 -9.51
CA PRO A 41 -15.45 25.03 -9.32
C PRO A 41 -14.92 26.05 -8.28
N MET A 42 -13.98 25.67 -7.41
CA MET A 42 -13.49 26.52 -6.32
C MET A 42 -12.22 27.29 -6.70
N ILE A 43 -11.27 26.64 -7.37
CA ILE A 43 -9.94 27.20 -7.68
C ILE A 43 -9.65 27.25 -9.19
N GLY A 44 -10.67 27.01 -10.01
CA GLY A 44 -10.56 26.92 -11.46
C GLY A 44 -9.89 25.63 -11.94
N LYS A 45 -10.04 25.33 -13.23
CA LYS A 45 -9.53 24.09 -13.85
C LYS A 45 -8.02 23.92 -13.67
N GLY A 46 -7.24 24.98 -13.92
CA GLY A 46 -5.78 24.94 -13.80
C GLY A 46 -5.29 24.64 -12.37
N GLY A 47 -5.89 25.30 -11.38
CA GLY A 47 -5.59 25.05 -9.96
C GLY A 47 -5.97 23.63 -9.54
N ALA A 48 -7.14 23.14 -9.96
CA ALA A 48 -7.61 21.81 -9.63
C ALA A 48 -6.71 20.70 -10.23
N TYR A 49 -6.20 20.89 -11.45
CA TYR A 49 -5.21 19.98 -12.03
C TYR A 49 -3.92 19.94 -11.22
N GLY A 50 -3.42 21.10 -10.78
CA GLY A 50 -2.24 21.18 -9.92
C GLY A 50 -2.41 20.38 -8.63
N VAL A 51 -3.55 20.51 -7.96
CA VAL A 51 -3.85 19.75 -6.72
C VAL A 51 -4.00 18.25 -7.01
N ALA A 52 -4.65 17.87 -8.10
CA ALA A 52 -4.80 16.47 -8.50
C ALA A 52 -3.44 15.78 -8.75
N ILE A 53 -2.51 16.46 -9.43
CA ILE A 53 -1.15 15.95 -9.66
C ILE A 53 -0.39 15.84 -8.34
N ALA A 54 -0.44 16.87 -7.50
CA ALA A 54 0.19 16.85 -6.18
C ALA A 54 -0.34 15.71 -5.31
N PHE A 55 -1.64 15.43 -5.37
CA PHE A 55 -2.26 14.31 -4.69
C PHE A 55 -1.72 12.97 -5.19
N VAL A 56 -1.59 12.75 -6.51
CA VAL A 56 -1.03 11.50 -7.05
C VAL A 56 0.39 11.27 -6.54
N ILE A 57 1.24 12.30 -6.59
CA ILE A 57 2.62 12.22 -6.10
C ILE A 57 2.64 11.91 -4.60
N LEU A 58 1.82 12.62 -3.83
CA LEU A 58 1.69 12.41 -2.39
C LEU A 58 1.26 10.98 -2.08
N TYR A 59 0.20 10.48 -2.73
CA TYR A 59 -0.30 9.12 -2.57
C TYR A 59 0.80 8.07 -2.78
N MET A 60 1.58 8.24 -3.85
CA MET A 60 2.70 7.35 -4.17
C MET A 60 3.76 7.37 -3.08
N ILE A 61 4.16 8.55 -2.60
CA ILE A 61 5.14 8.69 -1.52
C ILE A 61 4.63 8.00 -0.24
N LEU A 62 3.35 8.21 0.11
CA LEU A 62 2.75 7.57 1.29
C LEU A 62 2.76 6.03 1.20
N SER A 63 2.58 5.45 0.01
CA SER A 63 2.65 4.00 -0.19
C SER A 63 4.02 3.39 0.14
N PHE A 64 5.10 4.19 0.19
CA PHE A 64 6.43 3.70 0.60
C PHE A 64 6.72 3.83 2.10
N ILE A 65 5.93 4.62 2.83
CA ILE A 65 6.18 4.98 4.24
C ILE A 65 5.38 4.06 5.17
N HIS A 66 6.08 3.22 5.93
CA HIS A 66 5.51 2.21 6.84
C HIS A 66 4.37 2.70 7.77
N ILE A 67 4.45 3.91 8.33
CA ILE A 67 3.44 4.42 9.29
C ILE A 67 2.10 4.74 8.59
N VAL A 68 2.17 5.29 7.40
CA VAL A 68 0.99 5.87 6.71
C VAL A 68 0.55 5.05 5.51
N ALA A 69 1.31 4.03 5.09
CA ALA A 69 1.01 3.16 3.95
C ALA A 69 -0.33 2.42 4.08
N LEU A 70 -0.89 2.30 5.29
CA LEU A 70 -2.23 1.73 5.49
C LEU A 70 -3.32 2.55 4.78
N ALA A 71 -3.22 3.88 4.82
CA ALA A 71 -4.22 4.77 4.22
C ALA A 71 -4.32 4.60 2.68
N PRO A 72 -3.23 4.69 1.90
CA PRO A 72 -3.27 4.39 0.47
C PRO A 72 -3.52 2.91 0.18
N ALA A 73 -3.22 1.98 1.08
CA ALA A 73 -3.59 0.57 0.89
C ALA A 73 -5.12 0.39 0.94
N VAL A 74 -5.78 0.91 1.98
CA VAL A 74 -7.25 0.86 2.10
C VAL A 74 -7.92 1.62 0.95
N GLY A 75 -7.42 2.83 0.63
CA GLY A 75 -7.90 3.61 -0.50
C GLY A 75 -7.73 2.89 -1.84
N GLY A 76 -6.67 2.08 -1.96
CA GLY A 76 -6.37 1.26 -3.12
C GLY A 76 -7.34 0.11 -3.29
N VAL A 77 -7.64 -0.63 -2.21
CA VAL A 77 -8.63 -1.72 -2.22
C VAL A 77 -9.98 -1.22 -2.71
N ILE A 78 -10.45 -0.08 -2.20
CA ILE A 78 -11.75 0.50 -2.58
C ILE A 78 -11.80 0.78 -4.08
N ILE A 79 -10.78 1.44 -4.61
CA ILE A 79 -10.76 1.85 -6.02
C ILE A 79 -10.55 0.68 -6.96
N LEU A 80 -9.62 -0.22 -6.67
CA LEU A 80 -9.39 -1.41 -7.50
C LEU A 80 -10.67 -2.27 -7.54
N THR A 81 -11.32 -2.43 -6.40
CA THR A 81 -12.61 -3.15 -6.32
C THR A 81 -13.67 -2.45 -7.17
N ALA A 82 -13.88 -1.14 -6.99
CA ALA A 82 -14.88 -0.40 -7.74
C ALA A 82 -14.61 -0.41 -9.26
N LEU A 83 -13.35 -0.24 -9.66
CA LEU A 83 -12.90 -0.22 -11.05
C LEU A 83 -13.25 -1.54 -11.77
N PHE A 84 -12.99 -2.68 -11.12
CA PHE A 84 -13.24 -3.99 -11.72
C PHE A 84 -14.67 -4.50 -11.49
N TRP A 85 -15.40 -3.97 -10.50
CA TRP A 85 -16.82 -4.27 -10.34
C TRP A 85 -17.67 -3.63 -11.43
N ALA A 86 -17.31 -2.44 -11.91
CA ALA A 86 -18.05 -1.74 -12.97
C ALA A 86 -18.32 -2.60 -14.23
N PRO A 87 -17.33 -3.26 -14.86
CA PRO A 87 -17.60 -4.15 -16.00
C PRO A 87 -18.39 -5.41 -15.59
N VAL A 88 -18.15 -5.94 -14.39
CA VAL A 88 -18.85 -7.14 -13.88
C VAL A 88 -20.34 -6.88 -13.66
N ASP A 89 -20.73 -5.62 -13.40
CA ASP A 89 -22.12 -5.21 -13.29
C ASP A 89 -22.92 -5.23 -14.61
N HIS A 90 -22.26 -5.47 -15.73
CA HIS A 90 -22.92 -5.66 -17.02
C HIS A 90 -23.20 -7.14 -17.36
N LEU A 91 -22.81 -8.08 -16.50
CA LEU A 91 -23.08 -9.51 -16.71
C LEU A 91 -24.53 -9.89 -16.38
N GLY A 92 -25.16 -10.67 -17.26
CA GLY A 92 -26.58 -11.06 -17.13
C GLY A 92 -26.87 -12.12 -16.05
N SER A 93 -25.87 -12.86 -15.57
CA SER A 93 -26.05 -13.88 -14.53
C SER A 93 -25.68 -13.36 -13.14
N LEU A 94 -26.65 -13.38 -12.22
CA LEU A 94 -26.47 -12.95 -10.83
C LEU A 94 -25.41 -13.77 -10.09
N ALA A 95 -25.45 -15.10 -10.23
CA ALA A 95 -24.52 -16.00 -9.57
C ALA A 95 -23.07 -15.74 -10.00
N VAL A 96 -22.85 -15.59 -11.32
CA VAL A 96 -21.53 -15.28 -11.89
C VAL A 96 -21.03 -13.91 -11.40
N ARG A 97 -21.91 -12.91 -11.35
CA ARG A 97 -21.57 -11.56 -10.86
C ARG A 97 -21.07 -11.59 -9.41
N ILE A 98 -21.78 -12.28 -8.52
CA ILE A 98 -21.42 -12.35 -7.10
C ILE A 98 -20.06 -13.04 -6.92
N ILE A 99 -19.85 -14.17 -7.60
CA ILE A 99 -18.58 -14.92 -7.52
C ILE A 99 -17.41 -14.05 -8.00
N LEU A 100 -17.56 -13.40 -9.16
CA LEU A 100 -16.50 -12.54 -9.71
C LEU A 100 -16.23 -11.33 -8.83
N LYS A 101 -17.26 -10.69 -8.27
CA LYS A 101 -17.09 -9.55 -7.35
C LYS A 101 -16.34 -9.94 -6.08
N GLY A 102 -16.66 -11.10 -5.51
CA GLY A 102 -15.94 -11.65 -4.36
C GLY A 102 -14.48 -11.94 -4.67
N LEU A 103 -14.21 -12.55 -5.83
CA LEU A 103 -12.84 -12.84 -6.27
C LEU A 103 -12.02 -11.56 -6.50
N ILE A 104 -12.59 -10.55 -7.15
CA ILE A 104 -11.95 -9.25 -7.38
C ILE A 104 -11.59 -8.58 -6.04
N LEU A 105 -12.52 -8.57 -5.09
CA LEU A 105 -12.29 -7.99 -3.76
C LEU A 105 -11.12 -8.71 -3.05
N LEU A 106 -11.10 -10.04 -3.10
CA LEU A 106 -10.02 -10.84 -2.50
C LEU A 106 -8.67 -10.52 -3.14
N ILE A 107 -8.60 -10.44 -4.47
CA ILE A 107 -7.37 -10.09 -5.19
C ILE A 107 -6.92 -8.66 -4.84
N ALA A 108 -7.84 -7.69 -4.81
CA ALA A 108 -7.53 -6.31 -4.45
C ALA A 108 -6.94 -6.21 -3.02
N ILE A 109 -7.53 -6.93 -2.06
CA ILE A 109 -7.02 -7.02 -0.69
C ILE A 109 -5.61 -7.63 -0.69
N MET A 110 -5.38 -8.71 -1.42
CA MET A 110 -4.05 -9.35 -1.48
C MET A 110 -2.98 -8.44 -2.06
N ILE A 111 -3.29 -7.71 -3.13
CA ILE A 111 -2.37 -6.76 -3.77
C ILE A 111 -1.97 -5.68 -2.77
N GLU A 112 -2.94 -5.01 -2.16
CA GLU A 112 -2.69 -3.88 -1.26
C GLU A 112 -2.07 -4.31 0.08
N LEU A 113 -2.41 -5.50 0.59
CA LEU A 113 -1.71 -6.11 1.71
C LEU A 113 -0.24 -6.37 1.39
N GLY A 114 0.06 -6.80 0.16
CA GLY A 114 1.45 -6.97 -0.28
C GLY A 114 2.21 -5.64 -0.30
N VAL A 115 1.57 -4.56 -0.78
CA VAL A 115 2.17 -3.22 -0.81
C VAL A 115 2.43 -2.74 0.61
N PHE A 116 1.44 -2.88 1.50
CA PHE A 116 1.56 -2.55 2.91
C PHE A 116 2.64 -3.37 3.62
N ALA A 117 2.70 -4.67 3.37
CA ALA A 117 3.73 -5.56 3.91
C ALA A 117 5.13 -5.14 3.43
N ASN A 118 5.30 -4.85 2.14
CA ASN A 118 6.58 -4.38 1.61
C ASN A 118 7.05 -3.06 2.27
N ALA A 119 6.12 -2.18 2.64
CA ALA A 119 6.44 -0.96 3.38
C ALA A 119 6.82 -1.24 4.84
N THR A 120 6.14 -2.17 5.51
CA THR A 120 6.20 -2.38 6.97
C THR A 120 7.18 -3.47 7.43
N LEU A 121 7.42 -4.50 6.63
CA LEU A 121 8.27 -5.64 6.99
C LEU A 121 9.71 -5.25 7.38
N PRO A 122 10.39 -4.32 6.68
CA PRO A 122 11.73 -3.89 7.09
C PRO A 122 11.78 -3.26 8.48
N TRP A 123 10.79 -2.43 8.79
CA TRP A 123 10.65 -1.81 10.10
C TRP A 123 10.33 -2.86 11.18
N LEU A 124 9.47 -3.82 10.88
CA LEU A 124 9.12 -4.88 11.82
C LEU A 124 10.32 -5.80 12.10
N GLN A 125 11.13 -6.08 11.08
CA GLN A 125 12.35 -6.87 11.21
C GLN A 125 13.40 -6.16 12.07
N GLU A 126 13.60 -4.85 11.87
CA GLU A 126 14.51 -4.05 12.70
C GLU A 126 14.08 -4.06 14.17
N LYS A 127 12.78 -4.01 14.43
CA LYS A 127 12.25 -4.01 15.81
C LYS A 127 12.36 -5.38 16.49
N THR A 128 12.23 -6.47 15.72
CA THR A 128 12.13 -7.84 16.25
C THR A 128 13.48 -8.55 16.30
N ASN A 129 14.35 -8.36 15.31
CA ASN A 129 15.63 -9.07 15.21
C ASN A 129 16.78 -8.27 15.82
N LYS A 130 16.66 -7.96 17.12
CA LYS A 130 17.76 -7.36 17.87
C LYS A 130 18.81 -8.42 18.23
N PRO A 131 20.12 -8.11 18.15
CA PRO A 131 21.16 -9.05 18.57
C PRO A 131 21.03 -9.35 20.07
N ARG A 132 21.17 -10.62 20.45
CA ARG A 132 21.14 -11.01 21.85
C ARG A 132 22.55 -10.88 22.42
N ILE A 133 22.70 -10.02 23.43
CA ILE A 133 23.97 -9.83 24.13
C ILE A 133 23.95 -10.75 25.35
N ARG A 134 24.84 -11.75 25.38
CA ARG A 134 25.01 -12.62 26.54
C ARG A 134 26.31 -12.28 27.26
N ARG A 135 26.21 -12.00 28.56
CA ARG A 135 27.38 -11.86 29.42
C ARG A 135 27.94 -13.26 29.67
N VAL A 136 29.24 -13.42 29.51
CA VAL A 136 29.97 -14.62 29.92
C VAL A 136 30.29 -14.44 31.40
N GLU A 137 29.72 -15.29 32.24
CA GLU A 137 30.16 -15.46 33.63
C GLU A 137 31.32 -16.45 33.59
N GLU A 138 32.50 -16.01 34.06
CA GLU A 138 33.67 -16.87 34.30
C GLU A 138 33.51 -17.63 35.62
#